data_AF-A0A5E4DFZ9-F1
#
_entry.id   AF-A0A5E4DFZ9-F1
#
_cell.length_a   1.000
_cell.length_b   1.000
_cell.length_c   1.000
_cell.angle_alpha   90.00
_cell.angle_beta   90.00
_cell.angle_gamma   90.00
#
_symmetry.space_group_name_H-M   'P 1'
#
loop_
_entity.id
_entity.type
_entity.pdbx_description
1 polymer ?
#
loop_
_entity_poly.entity_id
_entity_poly.type
_entity_poly.pdbx_seq_one_letter_code
_entity_poly.pdbx_strand_id
1 'polypeptide(L)'
;KPSVFPLHSCCSEPTSVSLGCLVTGYFPEPVTVTWDTGSLNVSTLNFPTAKLSSGLLARTSQVTVSGTEEWARKSFTCSVGHAPSSTSQVNKTVQGCLLSNFTGPDVTLFHSACDPSGSHSIIQLYCLISGYTPGDLVVTWLKDKKPLFKTASSIAPPTQEGKLASTHSKINVTQEDWMSESIFTCQVTTHGFNYRAHAQKCTDDEPRGISTYLIPPSPLDLYVRTAPKLTCLVVDLESKEGVTVVWTRDSQKPVTSDPWKANKQLNATFSIVSTLPVDAKDWIDGETYRCTVIHPELPKPIVRSITKAPGKSRAWAGKRMAPEVYVFLPPEERGGQDKLTLTCLIQNFFPVDISVQWLRNGQIHNDQHSTTAPLKTNTSHPSFFIFSRLEITQADWALNTKFTCRVVHEALPGRRTLEETVFKSPGK
;
A
#
# COMPACT_ATOMS: atom_id res chain seq x y z
N LYS A 1 -0.01 -20.39 55.85
CA LYS A 1 0.21 -20.80 54.44
C LYS A 1 0.92 -19.65 53.74
N PRO A 2 2.04 -19.87 53.03
CA PRO A 2 2.79 -18.80 52.39
C PRO A 2 1.97 -18.10 51.29
N SER A 3 2.13 -16.79 51.18
CA SER A 3 1.69 -16.00 50.03
C SER A 3 2.87 -15.81 49.08
N VAL A 4 2.65 -16.10 47.79
CA VAL A 4 3.70 -16.12 46.77
C VAL A 4 3.39 -15.07 45.70
N PHE A 5 4.36 -14.20 45.45
CA PHE A 5 4.27 -13.09 44.51
C PHE A 5 5.40 -13.19 43.48
N PRO A 6 5.09 -13.33 42.18
CA PRO A 6 6.11 -13.26 41.14
C PRO A 6 6.56 -11.80 40.93
N LEU A 7 7.87 -11.59 40.81
CA LEU A 7 8.51 -10.31 40.54
C LEU A 7 9.06 -10.32 39.11
N HIS A 8 8.80 -9.25 38.36
CA HIS A 8 9.21 -9.11 36.97
C HIS A 8 10.39 -8.14 36.86
N SER A 9 11.26 -8.34 35.87
CA SER A 9 12.31 -7.38 35.52
C SER A 9 11.74 -6.21 34.71
N CYS A 10 12.42 -5.06 34.73
CA CYS A 10 12.08 -3.91 33.87
C CYS A 10 12.54 -4.07 32.40
N CYS A 11 12.96 -5.28 31.98
CA CYS A 11 13.40 -5.63 30.62
C CYS A 11 14.43 -4.64 30.01
N SER A 12 15.38 -4.13 30.81
CA SER A 12 16.36 -3.09 30.40
C SER A 12 17.61 -3.62 29.70
N GLU A 13 17.91 -4.91 29.84
CA GLU A 13 19.16 -5.54 29.38
C GLU A 13 18.85 -6.60 28.29
N PRO A 14 19.41 -6.49 27.08
CA PRO A 14 19.11 -7.40 25.97
C PRO A 14 19.75 -8.80 26.11
N THR A 15 20.73 -8.95 27.00
CA THR A 15 21.54 -10.19 27.12
C THR A 15 21.07 -11.15 28.20
N SER A 16 20.31 -10.67 29.19
CA SER A 16 19.81 -11.49 30.29
C SER A 16 18.61 -10.84 30.99
N VAL A 17 17.72 -11.67 31.54
CA VAL A 17 16.61 -11.22 32.39
C VAL A 17 16.71 -11.83 33.79
N SER A 18 16.43 -11.04 34.82
CA SER A 18 16.34 -11.52 36.20
C SER A 18 14.91 -11.42 36.72
N LEU A 19 14.32 -12.57 37.02
CA LEU A 19 12.97 -12.69 37.58
C LEU A 19 13.06 -13.04 39.06
N GLY A 20 12.06 -12.65 39.86
CA GLY A 20 12.03 -12.92 41.29
C GLY A 20 10.75 -13.62 41.74
N CYS A 21 10.80 -14.24 42.91
CA CYS A 21 9.66 -14.86 43.57
C CYS A 21 9.75 -14.51 45.06
N LEU A 22 8.82 -13.68 45.52
CA LEU A 22 8.72 -13.23 46.91
C LEU A 22 7.70 -14.11 47.64
N VAL A 23 8.15 -14.75 48.71
CA VAL A 23 7.35 -15.59 49.60
C VAL A 23 7.20 -14.87 50.92
N THR A 24 5.97 -14.68 51.39
CA THR A 24 5.67 -13.96 52.65
C THR A 24 4.64 -14.70 53.49
N GLY A 25 4.59 -14.39 54.79
CA GLY A 25 3.52 -14.84 55.67
C GLY A 25 3.62 -16.32 56.05
N TYR A 26 4.85 -16.87 56.08
CA TYR A 26 5.09 -18.24 56.54
C TYR A 26 5.81 -18.29 57.88
N PHE A 27 5.59 -19.38 58.59
CA PHE A 27 6.27 -19.77 59.83
C PHE A 27 5.89 -21.23 60.10
N PRO A 28 6.80 -22.10 60.61
CA PRO A 28 8.24 -21.88 60.84
C PRO A 28 9.10 -22.00 59.57
N GLU A 29 10.42 -21.87 59.66
CA GLU A 29 11.34 -22.25 58.56
C GLU A 29 11.44 -23.78 58.41
N PRO A 30 11.79 -24.33 57.22
CA PRO A 30 12.13 -23.65 55.96
C PRO A 30 11.00 -23.61 54.92
N VAL A 31 11.15 -22.71 53.94
CA VAL A 31 10.42 -22.75 52.65
C VAL A 31 11.35 -23.19 51.53
N THR A 32 10.85 -24.06 50.66
CA THR A 32 11.56 -24.52 49.47
C THR A 32 11.00 -23.78 48.25
N VAL A 33 11.86 -23.13 47.47
CA VAL A 33 11.50 -22.46 46.21
C VAL A 33 12.24 -23.15 45.07
N THR A 34 11.49 -23.66 44.10
CA THR A 34 12.01 -24.24 42.85
C THR A 34 11.52 -23.45 41.65
N TRP A 35 12.30 -23.43 40.57
CA TRP A 35 11.96 -22.75 39.33
C TRP A 35 11.85 -23.75 38.19
N ASP A 36 10.76 -23.67 37.44
CA ASP A 36 10.62 -24.30 36.13
C ASP A 36 10.95 -23.25 35.06
N THR A 37 12.04 -23.49 34.34
CA THR A 37 12.63 -22.57 33.34
C THR A 37 12.81 -23.21 31.96
N GLY A 38 12.29 -24.44 31.77
CA GLY A 38 12.49 -25.22 30.55
C GLY A 38 13.96 -25.62 30.33
N SER A 39 14.41 -25.60 29.06
CA SER A 39 15.75 -26.02 28.63
C SER A 39 16.79 -24.89 28.61
N LEU A 40 16.58 -23.81 29.36
CA LEU A 40 17.43 -22.61 29.32
C LEU A 40 18.58 -22.69 30.32
N ASN A 41 19.71 -22.04 30.00
CA ASN A 41 20.81 -21.86 30.95
C ASN A 41 20.42 -20.80 31.98
N VAL A 42 20.29 -21.20 33.24
CA VAL A 42 19.81 -20.34 34.33
C VAL A 42 20.73 -20.37 35.55
N SER A 43 20.82 -19.24 36.24
CA SER A 43 21.43 -19.14 37.57
C SER A 43 20.36 -18.74 38.58
N THR A 44 20.28 -19.47 39.70
CA THR A 44 19.28 -19.23 40.75
C THR A 44 19.98 -18.74 42.02
N LEU A 45 19.51 -17.62 42.56
CA LEU A 45 20.01 -17.01 43.79
C LEU A 45 18.87 -16.96 44.82
N ASN A 46 19.09 -17.53 46.00
CA ASN A 46 18.13 -17.48 47.10
C ASN A 46 18.62 -16.51 48.18
N PHE A 47 17.83 -15.48 48.46
CA PHE A 47 18.15 -14.49 49.48
C PHE A 47 17.82 -15.03 50.90
N PRO A 48 18.50 -14.50 51.94
CA PRO A 48 18.22 -14.86 53.33
C PRO A 48 16.80 -14.44 53.74
N THR A 49 16.27 -15.13 54.75
CA THR A 49 14.94 -14.85 55.31
C THR A 49 14.95 -13.52 56.09
N ALA A 50 13.90 -12.71 55.89
CA ALA A 50 13.64 -11.48 56.64
C ALA A 50 12.40 -11.64 57.53
N LYS A 51 12.43 -11.03 58.71
CA LYS A 51 11.29 -10.99 59.63
C LYS A 51 10.42 -9.77 59.35
N LEU A 52 9.12 -9.99 59.15
CA LEU A 52 8.14 -8.93 58.93
C LEU A 52 7.65 -8.35 60.27
N SER A 53 7.10 -7.14 60.24
CA SER A 53 6.48 -6.49 61.41
C SER A 53 5.33 -7.30 62.02
N SER A 54 4.68 -8.16 61.23
CA SER A 54 3.64 -9.10 61.67
C SER A 54 4.18 -10.29 62.47
N GLY A 55 5.51 -10.43 62.62
CA GLY A 55 6.16 -11.59 63.26
C GLY A 55 6.35 -12.80 62.36
N LEU A 56 5.78 -12.78 61.15
CA LEU A 56 5.94 -13.82 60.12
C LEU A 56 7.22 -13.60 59.30
N LEU A 57 7.60 -14.61 58.51
CA LEU A 57 8.82 -14.61 57.72
C LEU A 57 8.56 -14.30 56.24
N ALA A 58 9.57 -13.74 55.59
CA ALA A 58 9.60 -13.47 54.16
C ALA A 58 10.94 -13.91 53.55
N ARG A 59 10.90 -14.43 52.32
CA ARG A 59 12.10 -14.84 51.58
C ARG A 59 11.92 -14.56 50.10
N THR A 60 13.00 -14.19 49.44
CA THR A 60 13.03 -13.93 47.99
C THR A 60 13.96 -14.92 47.29
N SER A 61 13.54 -15.43 46.15
CA SER A 61 14.38 -16.17 45.21
C SER A 61 14.44 -15.42 43.89
N GLN A 62 15.59 -15.40 43.23
CA GLN A 62 15.80 -14.79 41.93
C GLN A 62 16.35 -15.84 40.96
N VAL A 63 15.85 -15.83 39.73
CA VAL A 63 16.41 -16.60 38.62
C VAL A 63 16.90 -15.63 37.54
N THR A 64 18.13 -15.80 37.09
CA THR A 64 18.70 -15.05 35.98
C THR A 64 18.88 -15.98 34.79
N VAL A 65 18.32 -15.58 33.67
CA VAL A 65 18.33 -16.33 32.41
C VAL A 65 19.24 -15.61 31.45
N SER A 66 20.27 -16.29 30.95
CA SER A 66 21.25 -15.72 30.01
C SER A 66 21.17 -16.48 28.68
N GLY A 67 21.09 -15.77 27.55
CA GLY A 67 21.01 -16.39 26.22
C GLY A 67 20.29 -15.55 25.17
N THR A 68 20.23 -16.07 23.95
CA THR A 68 19.51 -15.48 22.81
C THR A 68 17.98 -15.46 23.06
N GLU A 69 17.28 -14.51 22.42
CA GLU A 69 15.88 -14.02 22.57
C GLU A 69 14.74 -15.04 22.82
N GLU A 70 15.01 -16.35 22.86
CA GLU A 70 14.03 -17.40 23.17
C GLU A 70 13.38 -17.25 24.55
N TRP A 71 14.10 -16.70 25.53
CA TRP A 71 13.59 -16.52 26.89
C TRP A 71 12.42 -15.52 26.96
N ALA A 72 12.36 -14.54 26.04
CA ALA A 72 11.35 -13.48 26.06
C ALA A 72 9.92 -14.02 25.84
N ARG A 73 9.80 -15.13 25.10
CA ARG A 73 8.51 -15.78 24.78
C ARG A 73 8.15 -16.95 25.70
N LYS A 74 9.03 -17.29 26.65
CA LYS A 74 8.80 -18.40 27.60
C LYS A 74 8.17 -17.90 28.89
N SER A 75 7.52 -18.82 29.59
CA SER A 75 6.98 -18.62 30.93
C SER A 75 7.83 -19.36 31.95
N PHE A 76 8.08 -18.72 33.08
CA PHE A 76 8.86 -19.23 34.20
C PHE A 76 7.93 -19.41 35.40
N THR A 77 7.97 -20.58 36.03
CA THR A 77 7.10 -20.87 37.17
C THR A 77 7.93 -21.04 38.43
N CYS A 78 7.65 -20.25 39.47
CA CYS A 78 8.18 -20.52 40.82
C CYS A 78 7.20 -21.37 41.61
N SER A 79 7.70 -22.47 42.16
CA SER A 79 6.97 -23.44 42.96
C SER A 79 7.46 -23.39 44.40
N VAL A 80 6.54 -23.08 45.33
CA VAL A 80 6.88 -22.87 46.74
C VAL A 80 6.25 -23.96 47.59
N GLY A 81 7.09 -24.74 48.26
CA GLY A 81 6.69 -25.75 49.24
C GLY A 81 6.91 -25.26 50.68
N HIS A 82 5.92 -25.48 51.54
CA HIS A 82 6.02 -25.22 52.98
C HIS A 82 5.32 -26.33 53.76
N ALA A 83 6.10 -27.37 54.09
CA ALA A 83 5.63 -28.60 54.73
C ALA A 83 4.74 -28.38 55.98
N PRO A 84 5.03 -27.42 56.88
CA PRO A 84 4.19 -27.20 58.06
C PRO A 84 2.78 -26.68 57.76
N SER A 85 2.56 -26.05 56.60
CA SER A 85 1.25 -25.45 56.28
C SER A 85 0.43 -26.19 55.24
N SER A 86 1.05 -27.03 54.41
CA SER A 86 0.37 -27.85 53.41
C SER A 86 1.36 -28.80 52.73
N THR A 87 0.86 -29.95 52.25
CA THR A 87 1.58 -30.85 51.34
C THR A 87 1.55 -30.39 49.88
N SER A 88 0.69 -29.44 49.52
CA SER A 88 0.59 -28.89 48.16
C SER A 88 1.53 -27.69 47.95
N GLN A 89 2.21 -27.66 46.80
CA GLN A 89 3.04 -26.52 46.39
C GLN A 89 2.18 -25.37 45.86
N VAL A 90 2.59 -24.13 46.15
CA VAL A 90 2.00 -22.92 45.57
C VAL A 90 2.82 -22.52 44.36
N ASN A 91 2.22 -22.62 43.17
CA ASN A 91 2.86 -22.28 41.90
C ASN A 91 2.44 -20.89 41.43
N LYS A 92 3.40 -20.08 41.00
CA LYS A 92 3.16 -18.78 40.36
C LYS A 92 4.01 -18.66 39.11
N THR A 93 3.36 -18.30 38.00
CA THR A 93 4.00 -18.18 36.69
C THR A 93 4.16 -16.71 36.32
N VAL A 94 5.33 -16.39 35.76
CA VAL A 94 5.71 -15.09 35.20
C VAL A 94 6.13 -15.31 33.75
N GLN A 95 5.73 -14.41 32.85
CA GLN A 95 6.21 -14.45 31.46
C GLN A 95 7.50 -13.63 31.32
N GLY A 96 8.42 -14.09 30.46
CA GLY A 96 9.73 -13.48 30.23
C GLY A 96 9.64 -11.99 29.92
N CYS A 97 9.06 -11.63 28.77
CA CYS A 97 8.52 -10.30 28.47
C CYS A 97 7.52 -10.46 27.30
N LEU A 98 6.24 -10.74 27.57
CA LEU A 98 5.16 -10.55 26.57
C LEU A 98 4.67 -9.11 26.75
N LEU A 99 5.12 -8.20 25.89
CA LEU A 99 4.67 -6.80 25.91
C LEU A 99 3.20 -6.72 25.46
N SER A 100 2.26 -7.05 26.34
CA SER A 100 0.83 -7.10 26.02
C SER A 100 0.19 -5.75 25.71
N ASN A 101 0.91 -4.63 25.89
CA ASN A 101 0.46 -3.26 25.60
C ASN A 101 1.51 -2.41 24.87
N PHE A 102 2.54 -3.01 24.27
CA PHE A 102 3.51 -2.28 23.46
C PHE A 102 3.08 -2.29 22.01
N THR A 103 2.87 -1.09 21.46
CA THR A 103 2.77 -0.87 20.03
C THR A 103 4.08 -0.24 19.59
N GLY A 104 4.80 -0.91 18.69
CA GLY A 104 6.03 -0.38 18.11
C GLY A 104 5.76 0.79 17.17
N PRO A 105 6.71 1.73 17.00
CA PRO A 105 6.57 2.81 16.04
C PRO A 105 6.52 2.30 14.60
N ASP A 106 5.63 2.90 13.82
CA ASP A 106 5.77 2.97 12.38
C ASP A 106 6.76 4.08 12.03
N VAL A 107 7.80 3.74 11.28
CA VAL A 107 8.89 4.66 10.93
C VAL A 107 8.86 4.88 9.43
N THR A 108 8.62 6.11 9.02
CA THR A 108 8.63 6.50 7.61
C THR A 108 9.65 7.60 7.38
N LEU A 109 10.43 7.51 6.31
CA LEU A 109 11.47 8.47 5.97
C LEU A 109 11.12 9.21 4.68
N PHE A 110 11.10 10.55 4.76
CA PHE A 110 10.81 11.45 3.66
C PHE A 110 12.04 12.30 3.33
N HIS A 111 12.12 12.79 2.10
CA HIS A 111 13.16 13.70 1.61
C HIS A 111 12.52 14.94 0.97
N SER A 112 13.20 16.08 1.02
CA SER A 112 12.67 17.35 0.51
C SER A 112 12.74 17.50 -1.01
N ALA A 113 13.75 16.90 -1.67
CA ALA A 113 13.94 16.96 -3.11
C ALA A 113 14.70 15.74 -3.63
N CYS A 114 14.57 15.44 -4.92
CA CYS A 114 15.31 14.36 -5.60
C CYS A 114 16.64 14.85 -6.20
N ASP A 115 16.64 16.04 -6.80
CA ASP A 115 17.84 16.72 -7.31
C ASP A 115 17.69 18.24 -7.08
N PRO A 116 18.41 18.81 -6.11
CA PRO A 116 18.24 20.21 -5.80
C PRO A 116 19.11 21.06 -6.75
N SER A 117 18.47 21.92 -7.54
CA SER A 117 19.14 22.76 -8.54
C SER A 117 19.68 24.05 -7.89
N GLY A 118 20.94 24.07 -7.47
CA GLY A 118 21.60 25.28 -6.96
C GLY A 118 23.01 25.07 -6.41
N SER A 119 23.84 26.13 -6.36
CA SER A 119 25.15 26.08 -5.70
C SER A 119 24.97 26.00 -4.18
N HIS A 120 25.26 24.83 -3.59
CA HIS A 120 25.15 24.52 -2.16
C HIS A 120 23.74 24.24 -1.62
N SER A 121 22.92 23.49 -2.35
CA SER A 121 21.65 23.02 -1.81
C SER A 121 21.78 21.85 -0.81
N ILE A 122 21.02 21.96 0.28
CA ILE A 122 20.87 20.93 1.31
C ILE A 122 19.63 20.06 1.02
N ILE A 123 19.73 18.74 1.20
CA ILE A 123 18.57 17.84 1.22
C ILE A 123 18.14 17.65 2.66
N GLN A 124 16.88 17.95 2.96
CA GLN A 124 16.31 17.70 4.28
C GLN A 124 15.68 16.31 4.31
N LEU A 125 16.11 15.49 5.26
CA LEU A 125 15.51 14.19 5.56
C LEU A 125 14.61 14.32 6.79
N TYR A 126 13.38 13.84 6.67
CA TYR A 126 12.35 13.90 7.70
C TYR A 126 11.91 12.49 8.08
N CYS A 127 12.25 12.06 9.29
CA CYS A 127 11.85 10.77 9.82
C CYS A 127 10.59 10.96 10.68
N LEU A 128 9.45 10.46 10.21
CA LEU A 128 8.20 10.38 10.95
C LEU A 128 8.15 9.09 11.76
N ILE A 129 7.82 9.22 13.04
CA ILE A 129 7.74 8.11 14.00
C ILE A 129 6.34 8.17 14.60
N SER A 130 5.46 7.25 14.24
CA SER A 130 4.04 7.32 14.62
C SER A 130 3.51 6.02 15.21
N GLY A 131 2.46 6.12 16.03
CA GLY A 131 1.70 4.97 16.51
C GLY A 131 2.42 4.13 17.58
N TYR A 132 3.36 4.71 18.33
CA TYR A 132 4.10 3.98 19.37
C TYR A 132 3.55 4.24 20.77
N THR A 133 3.75 3.28 21.68
CA THR A 133 3.46 3.47 23.11
C THR A 133 4.42 4.52 23.69
N PRO A 134 3.94 5.59 24.36
CA PRO A 134 4.80 6.64 24.91
C PRO A 134 5.89 6.09 25.85
N GLY A 135 7.13 6.53 25.68
CA GLY A 135 8.30 6.08 26.43
C GLY A 135 9.60 6.63 25.84
N ASP A 136 10.73 6.22 26.41
CA ASP A 136 12.04 6.61 25.91
C ASP A 136 12.31 6.01 24.53
N LEU A 137 12.72 6.87 23.61
CA LEU A 137 13.08 6.52 22.24
C LEU A 137 14.41 7.16 21.87
N VAL A 138 15.25 6.40 21.17
CA VAL A 138 16.54 6.88 20.65
C VAL A 138 16.49 6.84 19.14
N VAL A 139 16.70 7.98 18.50
CA VAL A 139 16.81 8.07 17.04
C VAL A 139 18.28 8.17 16.66
N THR A 140 18.74 7.23 15.83
CA THR A 140 20.10 7.19 15.29
C THR A 140 20.03 7.29 13.78
N TRP A 141 20.71 8.29 13.21
CA TRP A 141 20.85 8.44 11.77
C TRP A 141 22.10 7.72 11.26
N LEU A 142 21.93 6.93 10.20
CA LEU A 142 23.01 6.18 9.56
C LEU A 142 23.16 6.62 8.09
N LYS A 143 24.40 6.67 7.61
CA LYS A 143 24.77 6.71 6.18
C LYS A 143 25.54 5.45 5.86
N ASP A 144 25.05 4.64 4.93
CA ASP A 144 25.69 3.37 4.54
C ASP A 144 26.02 2.47 5.73
N LYS A 145 25.04 2.33 6.65
CA LYS A 145 25.10 1.57 7.91
C LYS A 145 26.08 2.12 8.97
N LYS A 146 26.72 3.27 8.74
CA LYS A 146 27.61 3.93 9.71
C LYS A 146 26.91 5.13 10.36
N PRO A 147 27.11 5.38 11.67
CA PRO A 147 26.44 6.49 12.34
C PRO A 147 26.93 7.86 11.84
N LEU A 148 25.99 8.78 11.63
CA LEU A 148 26.27 10.17 11.28
C LEU A 148 26.58 10.97 12.55
N PHE A 149 27.84 11.00 12.96
CA PHE A 149 28.28 11.65 14.21
C PHE A 149 28.35 13.20 14.16
N LYS A 150 28.11 13.82 12.99
CA LYS A 150 28.34 15.27 12.78
C LYS A 150 27.10 16.08 12.34
N THR A 151 25.93 15.47 12.21
CA THR A 151 24.72 16.17 11.78
C THR A 151 23.86 16.50 12.99
N ALA A 152 23.50 17.78 13.17
CA ALA A 152 22.61 18.22 14.24
C ALA A 152 21.20 17.63 14.03
N SER A 153 20.97 16.42 14.53
CA SER A 153 19.65 15.80 14.53
C SER A 153 18.85 16.32 15.72
N SER A 154 17.75 17.00 15.46
CA SER A 154 16.77 17.38 16.50
C SER A 154 15.61 16.39 16.48
N ILE A 155 15.26 15.84 17.64
CA ILE A 155 14.00 15.10 17.84
C ILE A 155 12.97 16.11 18.36
N ALA A 156 11.81 16.18 17.71
CA ALA A 156 10.74 17.05 18.14
C ALA A 156 10.04 16.52 19.40
N PRO A 157 9.41 17.38 20.21
CA PRO A 157 8.58 16.92 21.31
C PRO A 157 7.50 15.96 20.83
N PRO A 158 7.24 14.84 21.54
CA PRO A 158 6.21 13.89 21.15
C PRO A 158 4.81 14.50 21.29
N THR A 159 3.96 14.24 20.30
CA THR A 159 2.54 14.57 20.30
C THR A 159 1.76 13.35 20.76
N GLN A 160 0.90 13.53 21.77
CA GLN A 160 0.13 12.43 22.33
C GLN A 160 -1.22 12.28 21.60
N GLU A 161 -1.48 11.07 21.10
CA GLU A 161 -2.66 10.71 20.31
C GLU A 161 -3.40 9.57 21.06
N GLY A 162 -4.08 9.95 22.15
CA GLY A 162 -4.74 8.99 23.04
C GLY A 162 -3.75 8.14 23.82
N LYS A 163 -3.71 6.83 23.53
CA LYS A 163 -2.76 5.88 24.16
C LYS A 163 -1.41 5.80 23.45
N LEU A 164 -1.30 6.35 22.24
CA LEU A 164 -0.10 6.31 21.41
C LEU A 164 0.50 7.72 21.30
N ALA A 165 1.73 7.80 20.82
CA ALA A 165 2.41 9.04 20.52
C ALA A 165 2.98 9.04 19.10
N SER A 166 3.25 10.25 18.61
CA SER A 166 3.95 10.52 17.37
C SER A 166 5.06 11.55 17.60
N THR A 167 6.18 11.42 16.91
CA THR A 167 7.28 12.38 16.92
C THR A 167 7.98 12.38 15.56
N HIS A 168 8.95 13.27 15.37
CA HIS A 168 9.76 13.28 14.18
C HIS A 168 11.20 13.74 14.48
N SER A 169 12.12 13.32 13.61
CA SER A 169 13.50 13.80 13.60
C SER A 169 13.86 14.34 12.22
N LYS A 170 14.66 15.40 12.18
CA LYS A 170 15.13 16.02 10.93
C LYS A 170 16.65 16.06 10.88
N ILE A 171 17.22 15.82 9.70
CA ILE A 171 18.64 16.07 9.41
C ILE A 171 18.79 16.74 8.05
N ASN A 172 19.89 17.48 7.89
CA ASN A 172 20.31 18.04 6.61
C ASN A 172 21.49 17.23 6.08
N VAL A 173 21.42 16.81 4.83
CA VAL A 173 22.51 16.09 4.13
C VAL A 173 22.94 16.90 2.91
N THR A 174 24.20 16.74 2.49
CA THR A 174 24.72 17.44 1.32
C THR A 174 24.18 16.81 0.04
N GLN A 175 24.05 17.61 -1.01
CA GLN A 175 23.71 17.10 -2.33
C GLN A 175 24.72 16.06 -2.84
N GLU A 176 26.01 16.26 -2.58
CA GLU A 176 27.06 15.30 -2.95
C GLU A 176 26.80 13.92 -2.32
N ASP A 177 26.52 13.88 -1.02
CA ASP A 177 26.22 12.64 -0.30
C ASP A 177 24.90 12.00 -0.74
N TRP A 178 23.91 12.81 -1.13
CA TRP A 178 22.63 12.31 -1.65
C TRP A 178 22.78 11.72 -3.06
N MET A 179 23.57 12.39 -3.91
CA MET A 179 23.80 11.98 -5.29
C MET A 179 24.78 10.82 -5.43
N SER A 180 25.55 10.49 -4.38
CA SER A 180 26.50 9.37 -4.35
C SER A 180 25.85 8.00 -4.16
N GLU A 181 24.54 7.86 -4.35
CA GLU A 181 23.76 6.63 -4.12
C GLU A 181 23.84 6.08 -2.68
N SER A 182 24.25 6.90 -1.72
CA SER A 182 24.29 6.50 -0.32
C SER A 182 22.89 6.26 0.23
N ILE A 183 22.78 5.25 1.09
CA ILE A 183 21.52 4.91 1.77
C ILE A 183 21.52 5.59 3.13
N PHE A 184 20.57 6.50 3.31
CA PHE A 184 20.29 7.13 4.59
C PHE A 184 19.25 6.30 5.34
N THR A 185 19.52 6.02 6.61
CA THR A 185 18.61 5.24 7.46
C THR A 185 18.29 6.00 8.72
N CYS A 186 17.00 6.16 9.01
CA CYS A 186 16.52 6.54 10.32
C CYS A 186 16.29 5.26 11.13
N GLN A 187 17.10 5.03 12.15
CA GLN A 187 16.96 3.90 13.07
C GLN A 187 16.36 4.41 14.39
N VAL A 188 15.22 3.86 14.77
CA VAL A 188 14.54 4.18 16.02
C VAL A 188 14.65 2.97 16.95
N THR A 189 15.23 3.19 18.13
CA THR A 189 15.35 2.17 19.17
C THR A 189 14.42 2.52 20.32
N THR A 190 13.50 1.62 20.66
CA THR A 190 12.60 1.77 21.80
C THR A 190 12.27 0.41 22.41
N HIS A 191 12.25 0.32 23.74
CA HIS A 191 12.04 -0.93 24.48
C HIS A 191 12.89 -2.12 24.01
N GLY A 192 14.13 -1.86 23.55
CA GLY A 192 15.06 -2.88 23.04
C GLY A 192 14.85 -3.31 21.57
N PHE A 193 13.78 -2.84 20.91
CA PHE A 193 13.50 -3.12 19.50
C PHE A 193 14.05 -2.02 18.60
N ASN A 194 14.48 -2.41 17.40
CA ASN A 194 15.01 -1.50 16.39
C ASN A 194 14.07 -1.44 15.18
N TYR A 195 13.63 -0.25 14.83
CA TYR A 195 12.79 0.05 13.67
C TYR A 195 13.59 0.91 12.70
N ARG A 196 13.46 0.66 11.39
CA ARG A 196 14.32 1.30 10.38
C ARG A 196 13.51 1.75 9.18
N ALA A 197 13.73 2.99 8.75
CA ALA A 197 13.28 3.51 7.49
C ALA A 197 14.47 3.99 6.66
N HIS A 198 14.38 3.82 5.35
CA HIS A 198 15.50 4.04 4.44
C HIS A 198 15.08 5.05 3.37
N ALA A 199 16.02 5.89 2.96
CA ALA A 199 15.87 6.81 1.85
C ALA A 199 17.19 6.86 1.08
N GLN A 200 17.04 6.99 -0.23
CA GLN A 200 18.14 7.11 -1.19
C GLN A 200 17.67 8.02 -2.32
N LYS A 201 18.60 8.40 -3.19
CA LYS A 201 18.29 9.13 -4.42
C LYS A 201 17.11 8.49 -5.16
N CYS A 202 16.16 9.34 -5.58
CA CYS A 202 15.01 8.92 -6.37
C CYS A 202 15.47 8.22 -7.63
N THR A 203 14.75 7.17 -8.03
CA THR A 203 14.93 6.55 -9.33
C THR A 203 14.44 7.51 -10.41
N ASP A 204 15.04 7.46 -11.60
CA ASP A 204 14.57 8.23 -12.77
C ASP A 204 13.10 7.86 -13.16
N ASP A 205 12.56 6.79 -12.58
CA ASP A 205 11.22 6.26 -12.83
C ASP A 205 10.14 6.77 -11.84
N GLU A 206 10.49 7.47 -10.76
CA GLU A 206 9.54 7.87 -9.72
C GLU A 206 9.54 9.39 -9.45
N PRO A 207 8.89 10.21 -10.30
CA PRO A 207 8.74 11.63 -9.99
C PRO A 207 7.52 11.82 -9.07
N ARG A 208 7.78 12.30 -7.84
CA ARG A 208 6.82 13.18 -7.14
C ARG A 208 6.85 14.53 -7.87
N GLY A 209 5.86 14.82 -8.71
CA GLY A 209 5.81 16.02 -9.55
C GLY A 209 4.91 15.84 -10.78
N ILE A 210 5.04 16.75 -11.76
CA ILE A 210 4.29 16.73 -13.02
C ILE A 210 4.39 15.35 -13.66
N SER A 211 3.25 14.69 -13.84
CA SER A 211 3.14 13.34 -14.38
C SER A 211 2.48 13.34 -15.75
N THR A 212 2.92 12.45 -16.63
CA THR A 212 2.39 12.34 -18.00
C THR A 212 1.96 10.91 -18.31
N TYR A 213 0.78 10.79 -18.90
CA TYR A 213 0.16 9.53 -19.32
C TYR A 213 -0.19 9.58 -20.80
N LEU A 214 0.16 8.51 -21.52
CA LEU A 214 -0.29 8.30 -22.90
C LEU A 214 -1.43 7.29 -22.92
N ILE A 215 -2.55 7.71 -23.49
CA ILE A 215 -3.77 6.92 -23.60
C ILE A 215 -3.93 6.52 -25.08
N PRO A 216 -4.05 5.23 -25.40
CA PRO A 216 -4.25 4.74 -26.77
C PRO A 216 -5.64 5.11 -27.31
N PRO A 217 -5.88 5.00 -28.63
CA PRO A 217 -7.20 5.20 -29.19
C PRO A 217 -8.16 4.12 -28.69
N SER A 218 -9.40 4.51 -28.39
CA SER A 218 -10.42 3.53 -28.00
C SER A 218 -10.73 2.58 -29.19
N PRO A 219 -11.02 1.29 -28.95
CA PRO A 219 -11.50 0.39 -30.00
C PRO A 219 -12.71 0.94 -30.77
N LEU A 220 -13.61 1.67 -30.10
CA LEU A 220 -14.72 2.36 -30.74
C LEU A 220 -14.25 3.40 -31.77
N ASP A 221 -13.32 4.28 -31.38
CA ASP A 221 -12.80 5.32 -32.28
C ASP A 221 -11.97 4.70 -33.42
N LEU A 222 -11.25 3.63 -33.15
CA LEU A 222 -10.38 2.95 -34.10
C LEU A 222 -11.16 2.14 -35.16
N TYR A 223 -12.11 1.30 -34.75
CA TYR A 223 -12.76 0.34 -35.66
C TYR A 223 -14.14 0.77 -36.14
N VAL A 224 -14.85 1.62 -35.40
CA VAL A 224 -16.24 2.00 -35.72
C VAL A 224 -16.32 3.43 -36.24
N ARG A 225 -15.73 4.40 -35.54
CA ARG A 225 -15.78 5.81 -35.97
C ARG A 225 -14.68 6.18 -36.95
N THR A 226 -13.68 5.31 -37.13
CA THR A 226 -12.52 5.50 -38.03
C THR A 226 -11.84 6.86 -37.81
N ALA A 227 -11.74 7.29 -36.56
CA ALA A 227 -11.14 8.55 -36.14
C ALA A 227 -10.30 8.35 -34.87
N PRO A 228 -9.27 7.49 -34.91
CA PRO A 228 -8.46 7.21 -33.75
C PRO A 228 -7.63 8.43 -33.35
N LYS A 229 -7.54 8.66 -32.04
CA LYS A 229 -6.76 9.74 -31.44
C LYS A 229 -5.96 9.22 -30.26
N LEU A 230 -4.70 9.63 -30.19
CA LEU A 230 -3.87 9.47 -29.01
C LEU A 230 -4.10 10.64 -28.07
N THR A 231 -4.07 10.39 -26.77
CA THR A 231 -4.19 11.45 -25.76
C THR A 231 -2.96 11.46 -24.87
N CYS A 232 -2.32 12.61 -24.76
CA CYS A 232 -1.28 12.88 -23.77
C CYS A 232 -1.90 13.70 -22.64
N LEU A 233 -2.07 13.08 -21.48
CA LEU A 233 -2.60 13.67 -20.28
C LEU A 233 -1.45 14.04 -19.35
N VAL A 234 -1.28 15.32 -19.10
CA VAL A 234 -0.33 15.87 -18.12
C VAL A 234 -1.11 16.28 -16.87
N VAL A 235 -0.62 15.91 -15.69
CA VAL A 235 -1.26 16.21 -14.40
C VAL A 235 -0.25 16.80 -13.43
N ASP A 236 -0.76 17.38 -12.35
CA ASP A 236 0.02 17.92 -11.23
C ASP A 236 0.94 19.10 -11.63
N LEU A 237 0.48 19.93 -12.57
CA LEU A 237 1.12 21.19 -12.92
C LEU A 237 0.72 22.29 -11.93
N GLU A 238 1.69 23.03 -11.38
CA GLU A 238 1.38 24.21 -10.55
C GLU A 238 0.85 25.38 -11.41
N SER A 239 1.37 25.53 -12.63
CA SER A 239 1.02 26.56 -13.61
C SER A 239 0.87 25.95 -15.01
N LYS A 240 0.03 26.56 -15.85
CA LYS A 240 -0.12 26.18 -17.28
C LYS A 240 0.82 26.98 -18.20
N GLU A 241 1.47 28.00 -17.66
CA GLU A 241 2.31 28.93 -18.39
C GLU A 241 3.66 28.29 -18.72
N GLY A 242 4.14 28.44 -19.95
CA GLY A 242 5.42 27.85 -20.38
C GLY A 242 5.36 26.34 -20.69
N VAL A 243 4.19 25.69 -20.57
CA VAL A 243 4.05 24.30 -21.02
C VAL A 243 4.08 24.23 -22.54
N THR A 244 4.93 23.36 -23.06
CA THR A 244 4.95 22.98 -24.48
C THR A 244 4.76 21.47 -24.60
N VAL A 245 3.79 21.05 -25.41
CA VAL A 245 3.53 19.63 -25.72
C VAL A 245 3.86 19.40 -27.18
N VAL A 246 4.82 18.52 -27.46
CA VAL A 246 5.29 18.21 -28.80
C VAL A 246 5.03 16.74 -29.10
N TRP A 247 4.44 16.46 -30.26
CA TRP A 247 4.25 15.10 -30.75
C TRP A 247 5.28 14.76 -31.82
N THR A 248 5.78 13.53 -31.77
CA THR A 248 6.63 12.95 -32.82
C THR A 248 6.25 11.49 -33.05
N ARG A 249 6.75 10.90 -34.14
CA ARG A 249 6.62 9.46 -34.42
C ARG A 249 7.90 8.89 -34.99
N ASP A 250 8.12 7.60 -34.83
CA ASP A 250 9.38 6.94 -35.20
C ASP A 250 9.64 7.00 -36.72
N SER A 251 8.61 6.95 -37.57
CA SER A 251 8.77 7.15 -39.03
C SER A 251 9.15 8.58 -39.45
N GLN A 252 9.23 9.54 -38.52
CA GLN A 252 9.53 10.95 -38.76
C GLN A 252 8.62 11.70 -39.74
N LYS A 253 7.57 11.05 -40.26
CA LYS A 253 6.56 11.74 -41.07
C LYS A 253 5.84 12.80 -40.20
N PRO A 254 5.40 13.93 -40.78
CA PRO A 254 4.74 15.00 -40.03
C PRO A 254 3.54 14.51 -39.23
N VAL A 255 3.32 15.16 -38.08
CA VAL A 255 2.16 14.96 -37.21
C VAL A 255 1.52 16.32 -36.93
N THR A 256 0.20 16.33 -36.77
CA THR A 256 -0.57 17.55 -36.49
C THR A 256 -1.49 17.27 -35.33
N SER A 257 -1.16 17.83 -34.16
CA SER A 257 -1.97 17.71 -32.95
C SER A 257 -3.00 18.84 -32.87
N ASP A 258 -4.11 18.55 -32.21
CA ASP A 258 -5.08 19.58 -31.84
C ASP A 258 -4.48 20.53 -30.78
N PRO A 259 -5.00 21.77 -30.67
CA PRO A 259 -4.66 22.64 -29.56
C PRO A 259 -4.96 21.95 -28.23
N TRP A 260 -3.95 21.89 -27.36
CA TRP A 260 -4.11 21.32 -26.04
C TRP A 260 -5.03 22.21 -25.19
N LYS A 261 -5.70 21.59 -24.22
CA LYS A 261 -6.62 22.27 -23.29
C LYS A 261 -6.13 22.09 -21.86
N ALA A 262 -6.14 23.16 -21.08
CA ALA A 262 -5.82 23.12 -19.65
C ALA A 262 -7.10 23.14 -18.80
N ASN A 263 -7.16 22.31 -17.77
CA ASN A 263 -8.25 22.25 -16.81
C ASN A 263 -7.71 22.41 -15.39
N LYS A 264 -8.31 23.30 -14.60
CA LYS A 264 -7.98 23.47 -13.19
C LYS A 264 -8.59 22.34 -12.37
N GLN A 265 -7.79 21.72 -11.51
CA GLN A 265 -8.17 20.61 -10.64
C GLN A 265 -8.57 21.10 -9.24
N LEU A 266 -9.29 20.26 -8.49
CA LEU A 266 -9.76 20.58 -7.13
C LEU A 266 -8.61 20.73 -6.11
N ASN A 267 -7.50 20.04 -6.34
CA ASN A 267 -6.26 20.15 -5.55
C ASN A 267 -5.42 21.40 -5.93
N ALA A 268 -6.01 22.35 -6.64
CA ALA A 268 -5.39 23.59 -7.12
C ALA A 268 -4.26 23.43 -8.15
N THR A 269 -4.00 22.23 -8.66
CA THR A 269 -3.10 22.02 -9.81
C THR A 269 -3.86 22.16 -11.15
N PHE A 270 -3.13 22.12 -12.27
CA PHE A 270 -3.67 22.06 -13.61
C PHE A 270 -3.41 20.69 -14.24
N SER A 271 -4.33 20.26 -15.09
CA SER A 271 -4.10 19.17 -16.04
C SER A 271 -4.15 19.70 -17.46
N ILE A 272 -3.32 19.13 -18.33
CA ILE A 272 -3.31 19.45 -19.76
C ILE A 272 -3.66 18.20 -20.54
N VAL A 273 -4.58 18.36 -21.49
CA VAL A 273 -4.99 17.31 -22.41
C VAL A 273 -4.59 17.73 -23.82
N SER A 274 -3.66 17.00 -24.42
CA SER A 274 -3.28 17.14 -25.83
C SER A 274 -3.73 15.91 -26.60
N THR A 275 -4.41 16.11 -27.74
CA THR A 275 -4.89 15.04 -28.61
C THR A 275 -4.17 15.06 -29.95
N LEU A 276 -3.77 13.88 -30.41
CA LEU A 276 -3.18 13.67 -31.72
C LEU A 276 -4.07 12.72 -32.52
N PRO A 277 -4.81 13.21 -33.54
CA PRO A 277 -5.41 12.35 -34.55
C PRO A 277 -4.33 11.52 -35.26
N VAL A 278 -4.54 10.21 -35.38
CA VAL A 278 -3.59 9.30 -36.03
C VAL A 278 -4.26 8.53 -37.16
N ASP A 279 -3.46 8.03 -38.10
CA ASP A 279 -3.97 7.11 -39.11
C ASP A 279 -4.21 5.72 -38.49
N ALA A 280 -5.37 5.13 -38.77
CA ALA A 280 -5.77 3.85 -38.20
C ALA A 280 -4.83 2.71 -38.63
N LYS A 281 -4.34 2.75 -39.87
CA LYS A 281 -3.43 1.74 -40.41
C LYS A 281 -2.05 1.88 -39.78
N ASP A 282 -1.49 3.10 -39.74
CA ASP A 282 -0.19 3.35 -39.09
C ASP A 282 -0.20 2.85 -37.63
N TRP A 283 -1.27 3.14 -36.87
CA TRP A 283 -1.41 2.64 -35.50
C TRP A 283 -1.52 1.10 -35.42
N ILE A 284 -2.33 0.48 -36.28
CA ILE A 284 -2.53 -0.97 -36.29
C ILE A 284 -1.25 -1.72 -36.68
N ASP A 285 -0.46 -1.14 -37.60
CA ASP A 285 0.81 -1.68 -38.09
C ASP A 285 1.96 -1.54 -37.06
N GLY A 286 1.71 -0.84 -35.95
CA GLY A 286 2.65 -0.74 -34.83
C GLY A 286 3.55 0.49 -34.85
N GLU A 287 3.17 1.56 -35.57
CA GLU A 287 3.85 2.85 -35.51
C GLU A 287 3.93 3.35 -34.06
N THR A 288 5.11 3.84 -33.67
CA THR A 288 5.35 4.36 -32.33
C THR A 288 5.25 5.88 -32.34
N TYR A 289 4.45 6.41 -31.42
CA TYR A 289 4.24 7.83 -31.22
C TYR A 289 4.86 8.27 -29.90
N ARG A 290 5.38 9.49 -29.85
CA ARG A 290 5.98 10.07 -28.65
C ARG A 290 5.32 11.41 -28.34
N CYS A 291 5.00 11.60 -27.07
CA CYS A 291 4.61 12.90 -26.51
C CYS A 291 5.75 13.40 -25.64
N THR A 292 6.26 14.58 -25.98
CA THR A 292 7.31 15.28 -25.24
C THR A 292 6.69 16.50 -24.56
N VAL A 293 6.79 16.54 -23.23
CA VAL A 293 6.28 17.63 -22.40
C VAL A 293 7.44 18.42 -21.84
N ILE A 294 7.45 19.72 -22.12
CA ILE A 294 8.47 20.68 -21.68
C ILE A 294 7.77 21.69 -20.77
N HIS A 295 8.36 21.95 -19.60
CA HIS A 295 7.85 22.92 -18.63
C HIS A 295 9.02 23.51 -17.84
N PRO A 296 8.98 24.78 -17.39
CA PRO A 296 10.07 25.39 -16.62
C PRO A 296 10.41 24.67 -15.30
N GLU A 297 9.42 24.02 -14.68
CA GLU A 297 9.64 23.21 -13.44
C GLU A 297 10.30 21.86 -13.72
N LEU A 298 10.38 21.44 -14.99
CA LEU A 298 10.98 20.18 -15.37
C LEU A 298 12.47 20.38 -15.72
N PRO A 299 13.40 19.71 -15.00
CA PRO A 299 14.82 19.80 -15.32
C PRO A 299 15.16 19.17 -16.68
N LYS A 300 14.36 18.20 -17.11
CA LYS A 300 14.42 17.60 -18.45
C LYS A 300 13.00 17.39 -18.99
N PRO A 301 12.79 17.49 -20.32
CA PRO A 301 11.51 17.16 -20.92
C PRO A 301 11.07 15.74 -20.58
N ILE A 302 9.80 15.56 -20.20
CA ILE A 302 9.23 14.23 -20.00
C ILE A 302 8.83 13.68 -21.37
N VAL A 303 9.39 12.53 -21.74
CA VAL A 303 9.07 11.85 -22.99
C VAL A 303 8.35 10.54 -22.69
N ARG A 304 7.13 10.41 -23.20
CA ARG A 304 6.38 9.16 -23.18
C ARG A 304 6.26 8.63 -24.60
N SER A 305 6.37 7.32 -24.76
CA SER A 305 6.16 6.64 -26.03
C SER A 305 5.01 5.64 -25.92
N ILE A 306 4.20 5.55 -26.97
CA ILE A 306 3.13 4.57 -27.08
C ILE A 306 3.13 3.97 -28.48
N THR A 307 2.93 2.66 -28.55
CA THR A 307 2.69 1.90 -29.76
C THR A 307 1.54 0.94 -29.48
N LYS A 308 0.88 0.43 -30.52
CA LYS A 308 -0.14 -0.61 -30.33
C LYS A 308 0.52 -1.81 -29.65
N ALA A 309 0.02 -2.19 -28.48
CA ALA A 309 0.60 -3.27 -27.70
C ALA A 309 0.61 -4.56 -28.53
N PRO A 310 1.79 -5.09 -28.93
CA PRO A 310 1.84 -6.45 -29.45
C PRO A 310 1.44 -7.33 -28.27
N GLY A 311 0.50 -8.27 -28.47
CA GLY A 311 0.06 -9.17 -27.40
C GLY A 311 1.28 -9.68 -26.63
N LYS A 312 1.39 -9.33 -25.34
CA LYS A 312 2.66 -9.22 -24.56
C LYS A 312 3.43 -10.53 -24.33
N SER A 313 3.14 -11.59 -25.07
CA SER A 313 3.82 -12.88 -25.02
C SER A 313 4.29 -13.28 -26.41
N ARG A 314 5.58 -13.59 -26.57
CA ARG A 314 6.11 -14.23 -27.80
C ARG A 314 5.38 -15.55 -28.14
N ALA A 315 4.70 -16.19 -27.17
CA ALA A 315 3.92 -17.41 -27.36
C ALA A 315 2.46 -17.15 -27.79
N TRP A 316 1.95 -15.92 -27.64
CA TRP A 316 0.55 -15.54 -27.95
C TRP A 316 0.44 -14.35 -28.91
N ALA A 317 1.56 -13.89 -29.48
CA ALA A 317 1.59 -12.87 -30.51
C ALA A 317 0.73 -13.31 -31.70
N GLY A 318 -0.41 -12.65 -31.91
CA GLY A 318 -1.36 -12.96 -32.97
C GLY A 318 -2.59 -13.79 -32.57
N LYS A 319 -2.63 -14.40 -31.38
CA LYS A 319 -3.83 -15.12 -30.91
C LYS A 319 -4.79 -14.16 -30.23
N ARG A 320 -5.85 -13.78 -30.94
CA ARG A 320 -6.93 -12.92 -30.46
C ARG A 320 -8.10 -13.77 -29.99
N MET A 321 -8.78 -13.37 -28.92
CA MET A 321 -9.97 -14.05 -28.41
C MET A 321 -11.15 -13.10 -28.42
N ALA A 322 -12.22 -13.49 -29.10
CA ALA A 322 -13.45 -12.71 -29.17
C ALA A 322 -14.17 -12.75 -27.82
N PRO A 323 -14.72 -11.61 -27.35
CA PRO A 323 -15.53 -11.57 -26.15
C PRO A 323 -16.81 -12.38 -26.30
N GLU A 324 -17.19 -13.03 -25.21
CA GLU A 324 -18.55 -13.49 -24.97
C GLU A 324 -19.29 -12.39 -24.18
N VAL A 325 -20.53 -12.12 -24.56
CA VAL A 325 -21.34 -11.05 -23.97
C VAL A 325 -22.62 -11.66 -23.42
N TYR A 326 -22.93 -11.35 -22.16
CA TYR A 326 -24.13 -11.81 -21.48
C TYR A 326 -24.78 -10.62 -20.79
N VAL A 327 -26.06 -10.38 -21.06
CA VAL A 327 -26.82 -9.33 -20.38
C VAL A 327 -27.81 -9.95 -19.43
N PHE A 328 -27.63 -9.68 -18.13
CA PHE A 328 -28.49 -10.14 -17.06
C PHE A 328 -29.62 -9.15 -16.81
N LEU A 329 -30.82 -9.71 -16.68
CA LEU A 329 -32.03 -8.97 -16.32
C LEU A 329 -31.92 -8.47 -14.87
N PRO A 330 -32.65 -7.39 -14.50
CA PRO A 330 -32.74 -6.97 -13.12
C PRO A 330 -33.32 -8.11 -12.28
N PRO A 331 -32.86 -8.32 -11.04
CA PRO A 331 -33.48 -9.29 -10.15
C PRO A 331 -34.98 -9.02 -10.00
N GLU A 332 -35.80 -10.06 -9.85
CA GLU A 332 -37.21 -9.91 -9.49
C GLU A 332 -37.31 -9.39 -8.04
N GLU A 333 -37.23 -8.08 -7.83
CA GLU A 333 -37.32 -7.51 -6.49
C GLU A 333 -38.73 -7.09 -6.07
N ARG A 334 -39.06 -7.48 -4.84
CA ARG A 334 -40.25 -7.10 -4.08
C ARG A 334 -40.11 -5.66 -3.60
N GLY A 335 -40.60 -4.71 -4.39
CA GLY A 335 -41.05 -3.38 -3.94
C GLY A 335 -39.98 -2.32 -3.63
N GLY A 336 -40.11 -1.16 -4.29
CA GLY A 336 -39.69 0.14 -3.72
C GLY A 336 -38.61 0.94 -4.44
N GLN A 337 -37.92 0.41 -5.46
CA GLN A 337 -36.95 1.20 -6.24
C GLN A 337 -37.51 1.59 -7.62
N ASP A 338 -37.55 2.90 -7.91
CA ASP A 338 -37.93 3.44 -9.23
C ASP A 338 -36.89 3.14 -10.32
N LYS A 339 -35.71 2.68 -9.92
CA LYS A 339 -34.58 2.34 -10.78
C LYS A 339 -34.29 0.84 -10.75
N LEU A 340 -33.97 0.30 -11.92
CA LEU A 340 -33.51 -1.07 -12.11
C LEU A 340 -32.08 -1.03 -12.68
N THR A 341 -31.31 -2.08 -12.45
CA THR A 341 -29.94 -2.19 -12.99
C THR A 341 -29.84 -3.36 -13.96
N LEU A 342 -29.42 -3.09 -15.19
CA LEU A 342 -29.00 -4.11 -16.15
C LEU A 342 -27.49 -4.32 -16.02
N THR A 343 -27.05 -5.58 -16.05
CA THR A 343 -25.62 -5.92 -15.98
C THR A 343 -25.20 -6.67 -17.24
N CYS A 344 -24.21 -6.15 -17.95
CA CYS A 344 -23.56 -6.79 -19.08
C CYS A 344 -22.20 -7.35 -18.64
N LEU A 345 -22.06 -8.67 -18.61
CA LEU A 345 -20.80 -9.36 -18.44
C LEU A 345 -20.16 -9.58 -19.80
N ILE A 346 -18.91 -9.14 -19.93
CA ILE A 346 -18.09 -9.40 -21.11
C ILE A 346 -16.86 -10.18 -20.66
N GLN A 347 -16.64 -11.38 -21.19
CA GLN A 347 -15.58 -12.26 -20.72
C GLN A 347 -14.83 -12.98 -21.84
N ASN A 348 -13.74 -13.66 -21.48
CA ASN A 348 -12.94 -14.52 -22.36
C ASN A 348 -12.30 -13.79 -23.56
N PHE A 349 -12.06 -12.48 -23.45
CA PHE A 349 -11.49 -11.69 -24.54
C PHE A 349 -10.00 -11.40 -24.38
N PHE A 350 -9.33 -11.21 -25.51
CA PHE A 350 -7.95 -10.76 -25.59
C PHE A 350 -7.68 -10.11 -26.95
N PRO A 351 -6.98 -8.97 -27.04
CA PRO A 351 -6.26 -8.25 -25.98
C PRO A 351 -7.16 -7.44 -25.01
N VAL A 352 -6.55 -6.69 -24.09
CA VAL A 352 -7.25 -5.98 -23.01
C VAL A 352 -8.09 -4.79 -23.50
N ASP A 353 -7.77 -4.22 -24.67
CA ASP A 353 -8.42 -3.03 -25.20
C ASP A 353 -9.83 -3.36 -25.71
N ILE A 354 -10.84 -2.78 -25.06
CA ILE A 354 -12.26 -2.99 -25.38
C ILE A 354 -13.05 -1.69 -25.21
N SER A 355 -14.15 -1.53 -25.95
CA SER A 355 -15.10 -0.44 -25.73
C SER A 355 -16.51 -0.99 -25.53
N VAL A 356 -17.23 -0.43 -24.57
CA VAL A 356 -18.62 -0.82 -24.27
C VAL A 356 -19.50 0.43 -24.37
N GLN A 357 -20.68 0.27 -24.97
CA GLN A 357 -21.71 1.29 -25.05
C GLN A 357 -23.08 0.65 -24.76
N TRP A 358 -24.00 1.44 -24.21
CA TRP A 358 -25.39 1.06 -24.11
C TRP A 358 -26.24 1.81 -25.12
N LEU A 359 -27.12 1.08 -25.80
CA LEU A 359 -28.14 1.64 -26.68
C LEU A 359 -29.52 1.43 -26.05
N ARG A 360 -30.37 2.44 -26.17
CA ARG A 360 -31.78 2.43 -25.79
C ARG A 360 -32.61 2.62 -27.05
N ASN A 361 -33.40 1.60 -27.42
CA ASN A 361 -34.13 1.54 -28.69
C ASN A 361 -33.23 1.86 -29.92
N GLY A 362 -31.99 1.40 -29.89
CA GLY A 362 -31.00 1.64 -30.96
C GLY A 362 -30.30 3.00 -30.92
N GLN A 363 -30.66 3.90 -30.01
CA GLN A 363 -29.99 5.19 -29.83
C GLN A 363 -28.97 5.15 -28.69
N ILE A 364 -27.84 5.85 -28.83
CA ILE A 364 -26.79 5.89 -27.81
C ILE A 364 -27.31 6.61 -26.57
N HIS A 365 -27.14 5.98 -25.41
CA HIS A 365 -27.49 6.56 -24.12
C HIS A 365 -26.31 6.37 -23.16
N ASN A 366 -25.52 7.43 -22.95
CA ASN A 366 -24.23 7.33 -22.26
C ASN A 366 -24.28 7.68 -20.76
N ASP A 367 -25.29 8.40 -20.28
CA ASP A 367 -25.17 9.17 -19.03
C ASP A 367 -25.44 8.37 -17.73
N GLN A 368 -25.71 7.06 -17.83
CA GLN A 368 -26.10 6.23 -16.67
C GLN A 368 -25.48 4.84 -16.65
N HIS A 369 -24.35 4.64 -17.34
CA HIS A 369 -23.64 3.37 -17.31
C HIS A 369 -22.21 3.51 -16.75
N SER A 370 -21.76 2.45 -16.08
CA SER A 370 -20.41 2.35 -15.53
C SER A 370 -19.80 1.01 -15.92
N THR A 371 -18.52 1.01 -16.29
CA THR A 371 -17.78 -0.18 -16.73
C THR A 371 -16.55 -0.38 -15.86
N THR A 372 -16.35 -1.59 -15.36
CA THR A 372 -15.19 -1.93 -14.52
C THR A 372 -13.90 -1.97 -15.34
N ALA A 373 -12.76 -1.77 -14.67
CA ALA A 373 -11.46 -2.04 -15.29
C ALA A 373 -11.34 -3.54 -15.69
N PRO A 374 -10.64 -3.87 -16.79
CA PRO A 374 -10.39 -5.26 -17.19
C PRO A 374 -9.64 -6.08 -16.14
N LEU A 375 -10.23 -7.19 -15.72
CA LEU A 375 -9.64 -8.14 -14.78
C LEU A 375 -9.19 -9.40 -15.53
N LYS A 376 -8.05 -9.96 -15.13
CA LYS A 376 -7.53 -11.21 -15.71
C LYS A 376 -8.35 -12.41 -15.20
N THR A 377 -8.62 -13.36 -16.08
CA THR A 377 -9.19 -14.66 -15.70
C THR A 377 -8.09 -15.61 -15.19
N ASN A 378 -8.42 -16.48 -14.23
CA ASN A 378 -7.54 -17.56 -13.78
C ASN A 378 -7.54 -18.75 -14.77
N THR A 379 -7.17 -18.49 -16.01
CA THR A 379 -7.09 -19.50 -17.08
C THR A 379 -5.64 -19.65 -17.55
N SER A 380 -5.34 -20.75 -18.25
CA SER A 380 -4.01 -21.00 -18.84
C SER A 380 -3.63 -20.03 -19.97
N HIS A 381 -4.59 -19.23 -20.45
CA HIS A 381 -4.44 -18.25 -21.53
C HIS A 381 -4.68 -16.84 -20.97
N PRO A 382 -4.04 -15.79 -21.51
CA PRO A 382 -4.30 -14.42 -21.07
C PRO A 382 -5.67 -13.98 -21.58
N SER A 383 -6.75 -14.19 -20.82
CA SER A 383 -8.08 -13.63 -21.09
C SER A 383 -8.48 -12.62 -20.01
N PHE A 384 -9.38 -11.72 -20.39
CA PHE A 384 -9.94 -10.69 -19.52
C PHE A 384 -11.46 -10.80 -19.43
N PHE A 385 -12.00 -10.21 -18.37
CA PHE A 385 -13.44 -9.95 -18.23
C PHE A 385 -13.68 -8.56 -17.65
N ILE A 386 -14.85 -8.00 -17.95
CA ILE A 386 -15.37 -6.73 -17.42
C ILE A 386 -16.88 -6.85 -17.17
N PHE A 387 -17.39 -5.99 -16.30
CA PHE A 387 -18.81 -5.75 -16.12
C PHE A 387 -19.16 -4.33 -16.52
N SER A 388 -20.25 -4.16 -17.25
CA SER A 388 -20.88 -2.87 -17.50
C SER A 388 -22.28 -2.87 -16.88
N ARG A 389 -22.59 -1.85 -16.08
CA ARG A 389 -23.88 -1.70 -15.40
C ARG A 389 -24.60 -0.48 -15.95
N LEU A 390 -25.87 -0.61 -16.29
CA LEU A 390 -26.74 0.46 -16.74
C LEU A 390 -27.90 0.62 -15.76
N GLU A 391 -28.07 1.81 -15.19
CA GLU A 391 -29.29 2.17 -14.47
C GLU A 391 -30.40 2.54 -15.48
N ILE A 392 -31.59 1.99 -15.30
CA ILE A 392 -32.79 2.27 -16.10
C ILE A 392 -33.98 2.56 -15.18
N THR A 393 -35.04 3.16 -15.70
CA THR A 393 -36.27 3.35 -14.91
C THR A 393 -37.21 2.15 -15.02
N GLN A 394 -38.00 1.90 -13.97
CA GLN A 394 -39.02 0.86 -13.99
C GLN A 394 -40.07 1.11 -15.09
N ALA A 395 -40.40 2.38 -15.36
CA ALA A 395 -41.31 2.76 -16.44
C ALA A 395 -40.78 2.32 -17.82
N ASP A 396 -39.50 2.59 -18.10
CA ASP A 396 -38.89 2.18 -19.37
C ASP A 396 -38.87 0.67 -19.53
N TRP A 397 -38.59 -0.05 -18.45
CA TRP A 397 -38.60 -1.52 -18.42
C TRP A 397 -40.01 -2.09 -18.63
N ALA A 398 -41.03 -1.48 -18.02
CA ALA A 398 -42.43 -1.88 -18.19
C ALA A 398 -42.94 -1.66 -19.62
N LEU A 399 -42.42 -0.66 -20.33
CA LEU A 399 -42.76 -0.32 -21.72
C LEU A 399 -42.08 -1.22 -22.77
N ASN A 400 -41.45 -2.34 -22.38
CA ASN A 400 -40.68 -3.21 -23.27
C ASN A 400 -39.59 -2.45 -24.07
N THR A 401 -39.00 -1.41 -23.47
CA THR A 401 -37.86 -0.70 -24.06
C THR A 401 -36.71 -1.68 -24.28
N LYS A 402 -36.10 -1.63 -25.48
CA LYS A 402 -34.97 -2.47 -25.82
C LYS A 402 -33.67 -1.82 -25.35
N PHE A 403 -32.91 -2.55 -24.55
CA PHE A 403 -31.60 -2.14 -24.07
C PHE A 403 -30.54 -3.06 -24.66
N THR A 404 -29.56 -2.48 -25.34
CA THR A 404 -28.51 -3.24 -26.05
C THR A 404 -27.15 -2.90 -25.46
N CYS A 405 -26.44 -3.92 -24.97
CA CYS A 405 -25.02 -3.82 -24.64
C CYS A 405 -24.22 -4.03 -25.93
N ARG A 406 -23.59 -2.96 -26.41
CA ARG A 406 -22.76 -2.95 -27.61
C ARG A 406 -21.29 -2.97 -27.23
N VAL A 407 -20.58 -3.98 -27.70
CA VAL A 407 -19.18 -4.24 -27.38
C VAL A 407 -18.34 -4.15 -28.65
N VAL A 408 -17.25 -3.38 -28.61
CA VAL A 408 -16.30 -3.23 -29.71
C VAL A 408 -14.94 -3.79 -29.29
N HIS A 409 -14.44 -4.77 -30.04
CA HIS A 409 -13.21 -5.48 -29.72
C HIS A 409 -12.54 -6.03 -30.99
N GLU A 410 -11.21 -5.94 -31.09
CA GLU A 410 -10.49 -6.25 -32.33
C GLU A 410 -10.59 -7.70 -32.81
N ALA A 411 -10.89 -8.62 -31.89
CA ALA A 411 -11.05 -10.04 -32.21
C ALA A 411 -12.42 -10.40 -32.81
N LEU A 412 -13.39 -9.49 -32.76
CA LEU A 412 -14.73 -9.72 -33.30
C LEU A 412 -14.73 -9.66 -34.83
N PRO A 413 -15.62 -10.38 -35.53
CA PRO A 413 -15.72 -10.34 -36.99
C PRO A 413 -16.32 -9.02 -37.49
N GLY A 414 -16.27 -8.80 -38.82
CA GLY A 414 -16.92 -7.65 -39.47
C GLY A 414 -16.47 -6.29 -38.93
N ARG A 415 -17.43 -5.47 -38.48
CA ARG A 415 -17.20 -4.15 -37.87
C ARG A 415 -16.63 -4.20 -36.44
N ARG A 416 -16.01 -5.32 -36.06
CA ARG A 416 -15.42 -5.54 -34.72
C ARG A 416 -16.41 -5.29 -33.57
N THR A 417 -17.70 -5.53 -33.81
CA THR A 417 -18.80 -5.19 -32.91
C THR A 417 -19.66 -6.42 -32.61
N LEU A 418 -20.07 -6.57 -31.36
CA LEU A 418 -21.02 -7.58 -30.88
C LEU A 418 -22.08 -6.87 -30.03
N GLU A 419 -23.35 -7.21 -30.21
CA GLU A 419 -24.47 -6.56 -29.56
C GLU A 419 -25.37 -7.61 -28.91
N GLU A 420 -25.67 -7.43 -27.63
CA GLU A 420 -26.64 -8.26 -26.91
C GLU A 420 -27.79 -7.39 -26.39
N THR A 421 -29.01 -7.77 -26.75
CA THR A 421 -30.21 -6.97 -26.49
C THR A 421 -31.15 -7.67 -25.52
N VAL A 422 -31.58 -6.94 -24.51
CA VAL A 422 -32.60 -7.38 -23.56
C VAL A 422 -33.78 -6.40 -23.54
N PHE A 423 -34.94 -6.96 -23.23
CA PHE A 423 -36.18 -6.24 -22.98
C PHE A 423 -37.01 -7.14 -22.05
N LYS A 424 -38.07 -6.59 -21.47
CA LYS A 424 -38.98 -7.37 -20.63
C LYS A 424 -39.65 -8.46 -21.48
N SER A 425 -39.32 -9.72 -21.20
CA SER A 425 -39.94 -10.87 -21.85
C SER A 425 -41.45 -10.86 -21.59
N PRO A 426 -42.32 -11.04 -22.60
CA PRO A 426 -43.72 -11.36 -22.34
C PRO A 426 -43.75 -12.71 -21.62
N GLY A 427 -44.18 -12.72 -20.36
CA GLY A 427 -44.31 -13.95 -19.59
C GLY A 427 -45.23 -14.95 -20.30
N LYS A 428 -44.82 -16.21 -20.29
CA LYS A 428 -45.72 -17.35 -20.48
C LYS A 428 -46.63 -17.50 -19.28
#